data_AF-A0AAV4CTB3-F1
#
_entry.id   AF-A0AAV4CTB3-F1
#
_cell.length_a   1.000
_cell.length_b   1.000
_cell.length_c   1.000
_cell.angle_alpha   90.00
_cell.angle_beta   90.00
_cell.angle_gamma   90.00
#
_symmetry.space_group_name_H-M   'P 1'
#
loop_
_entity.id
_entity.type
_entity.pdbx_description
1 polymer ?
#
loop_
_entity_poly.entity_id
_entity_poly.type
_entity_poly.pdbx_seq_one_letter_code
_entity_poly.pdbx_strand_id
1 'polypeptide(L)'
;MHTFVFSLYLKDNPRKYNNASSSTYRSNGEEFTADYNSGQVRGYLSQDSVTVGRFTVKNQVFGEAILEPDRFADHLINDGVIGLGLSNIAKNEHPSVFDNMVSQELLPAPVFSFYLNRDNTDDRDSVLILGGTNAEYYTGEFTFADLIVPNSWNFWLDG
;
A
#
# COMPACT_ATOMS: atom_id res chain seq x y z
N MET A 1 13.88 -3.09 0.46
CA MET A 1 13.06 -1.98 -0.06
C MET A 1 11.72 -2.06 0.65
N HIS A 2 11.56 -1.34 1.76
CA HIS A 2 10.28 -1.25 2.46
C HIS A 2 9.51 -0.12 1.80
N THR A 3 8.63 -0.45 0.86
CA THR A 3 7.85 0.60 0.20
C THR A 3 6.75 1.03 1.16
N PHE A 4 6.88 2.25 1.70
CA PHE A 4 5.82 3.01 2.35
C PHE A 4 5.77 4.38 1.72
N VAL A 5 4.76 4.69 0.90
CA VAL A 5 4.31 6.07 0.75
C VAL A 5 2.85 6.11 0.32
N PHE A 6 1.94 6.38 1.24
CA PHE A 6 0.63 6.91 0.88
C PHE A 6 0.81 8.38 0.47
N SER A 7 1.37 8.62 -0.72
CA SER A 7 1.48 9.99 -1.23
C SER A 7 0.08 10.50 -1.49
N LEU A 8 -0.21 11.75 -1.13
CA LEU A 8 -1.36 12.42 -1.67
C LEU A 8 -0.98 13.86 -1.91
N TYR A 9 -0.26 14.07 -3.00
CA TYR A 9 0.06 15.40 -3.47
C TYR A 9 -0.16 15.50 -4.96
N LEU A 10 -1.21 16.23 -5.32
CA LEU A 10 -1.20 16.99 -6.56
C LEU A 10 -1.53 18.42 -6.12
N LYS A 11 -0.67 19.37 -6.51
CA LYS A 11 -0.89 20.80 -6.25
C LYS A 11 -2.27 21.17 -6.81
N ASP A 12 -3.12 21.77 -5.98
CA ASP A 12 -4.54 22.08 -6.27
C ASP A 12 -5.49 20.88 -6.45
N ASN A 13 -5.20 19.72 -5.83
CA ASN A 13 -6.09 18.56 -5.82
C ASN A 13 -7.10 18.61 -4.67
N PRO A 14 -8.43 18.59 -4.95
CA PRO A 14 -9.46 18.53 -3.91
C PRO A 14 -9.42 17.24 -3.08
N ARG A 15 -8.69 16.22 -3.54
CA ARG A 15 -8.50 14.96 -2.81
C ARG A 15 -7.37 15.02 -1.80
N LYS A 16 -6.61 16.12 -1.70
CA LYS A 16 -5.51 16.24 -0.72
C LYS A 16 -5.97 15.89 0.70
N TYR A 17 -5.18 15.06 1.39
CA TYR A 17 -5.46 14.73 2.77
C TYR A 17 -5.39 15.99 3.65
N ASN A 18 -6.41 16.19 4.49
CA ASN A 18 -6.52 17.32 5.41
C ASN A 18 -6.65 16.79 6.84
N ASN A 19 -5.53 16.75 7.56
CA ASN A 19 -5.49 16.26 8.94
C ASN A 19 -6.43 17.02 9.89
N ALA A 20 -6.65 18.32 9.68
CA ALA A 20 -7.51 19.15 10.51
C ALA A 20 -9.00 18.75 10.44
N SER A 21 -9.38 18.00 9.39
CA SER A 21 -10.74 17.48 9.21
C SER A 21 -10.96 16.09 9.82
N SER A 22 -9.90 15.42 10.27
CA SER A 22 -9.97 14.06 10.81
C SER A 22 -10.05 14.08 12.34
N SER A 23 -11.05 13.39 12.88
CA SER A 23 -11.21 13.23 14.33
C SER A 23 -10.31 12.13 14.92
N THR A 24 -9.73 11.27 14.07
CA THR A 24 -8.82 10.19 14.49
C THR A 24 -7.36 10.49 14.23
N TYR A 25 -7.06 11.62 13.59
CA TYR A 25 -5.70 12.08 13.33
C TYR A 25 -4.89 12.25 14.63
N ARG A 26 -3.64 11.81 14.56
CA ARG A 26 -2.59 12.06 15.54
C ARG A 26 -1.35 12.54 14.82
N SER A 27 -0.80 13.63 15.31
CA SER A 27 0.46 14.18 14.79
C SER A 27 1.62 13.22 15.10
N ASN A 28 2.47 12.99 14.10
CA ASN A 28 3.78 12.38 14.27
C ASN A 28 4.86 13.44 13.94
N GLY A 29 4.86 13.96 12.71
CA GLY A 29 5.68 15.10 12.30
C GLY A 29 7.13 14.77 11.96
N GLU A 30 7.57 13.51 12.10
CA GLU A 30 8.87 13.06 11.61
C GLU A 30 8.96 13.24 10.08
N GLU A 31 10.09 13.78 9.60
CA GLU A 31 10.30 13.93 8.16
C GLU A 31 10.46 12.57 7.48
N PHE A 32 9.81 12.37 6.33
CA PHE A 32 10.04 11.19 5.50
C PHE A 32 10.54 11.59 4.12
N THR A 33 11.29 10.66 3.54
CA THR A 33 11.81 10.76 2.19
C THR A 33 11.70 9.40 1.52
N ALA A 34 11.17 9.39 0.30
CA ALA A 34 11.03 8.20 -0.50
C ALA A 34 11.66 8.36 -1.88
N ASP A 35 12.64 7.51 -2.15
CA ASP A 35 13.39 7.51 -3.40
C ASP A 35 12.76 6.59 -4.43
N TYR A 36 12.50 7.15 -5.61
CA TYR A 36 12.12 6.43 -6.81
C TYR A 36 13.16 6.70 -7.91
N ASN A 37 13.18 5.87 -8.94
CA ASN A 37 13.98 6.14 -10.14
C ASN A 37 13.58 7.47 -10.80
N SER A 38 12.29 7.82 -10.68
CA SER A 38 11.69 9.09 -11.06
C SER A 38 11.84 10.19 -9.99
N GLY A 39 12.76 10.05 -9.04
CA GLY A 39 13.14 11.11 -8.11
C GLY A 39 12.55 10.90 -6.73
N GLN A 40 12.54 11.95 -5.94
CA GLN A 40 12.33 11.82 -4.51
C GLN A 40 11.07 12.54 -4.06
N VAL A 41 10.19 11.82 -3.38
CA VAL A 41 9.03 12.38 -2.67
C VAL A 41 9.45 12.70 -1.25
N ARG A 42 9.07 13.88 -0.74
CA ARG A 42 9.34 14.30 0.64
C ARG A 42 8.08 14.76 1.33
N GLY A 43 8.07 14.64 2.65
CA GLY A 43 6.96 15.07 3.49
C GLY A 43 7.20 14.79 4.95
N TYR A 44 6.12 14.62 5.70
CA TYR A 44 6.18 14.24 7.12
C TYR A 44 5.22 13.08 7.40
N LEU A 45 5.52 12.32 8.44
CA LEU A 45 4.69 11.23 8.90
C LEU A 45 3.49 11.76 9.69
N SER A 46 2.37 11.09 9.50
CA SER A 46 1.12 11.29 10.22
C SER A 46 0.53 9.95 10.61
N GLN A 47 -0.31 9.95 11.64
CA GLN A 47 -1.02 8.75 12.06
C GLN A 47 -2.53 8.99 12.00
N ASP A 48 -3.27 8.09 11.37
CA ASP A 48 -4.73 8.17 11.30
C ASP A 48 -5.36 6.77 11.12
N SER A 49 -6.69 6.72 11.02
CA SER A 49 -7.40 5.54 10.55
C SER A 49 -7.42 5.52 9.02
N VAL A 50 -7.05 4.37 8.43
CA VAL A 50 -7.04 4.16 6.99
C VAL A 50 -8.05 3.06 6.64
N THR A 51 -8.99 3.37 5.75
CA THR A 51 -9.95 2.39 5.24
C THR A 51 -9.52 1.90 3.85
N VAL A 52 -9.38 0.59 3.70
CA VAL A 52 -9.11 -0.09 2.42
C VAL A 52 -10.19 -1.15 2.18
N GLY A 53 -10.97 -0.96 1.13
CA GLY A 53 -12.19 -1.76 0.91
C GLY A 53 -13.14 -1.63 2.10
N ARG A 54 -13.44 -2.75 2.75
CA ARG A 54 -14.30 -2.81 3.95
C ARG A 54 -13.54 -2.78 5.29
N PHE A 55 -12.22 -2.72 5.26
CA PHE A 55 -11.40 -2.83 6.46
C PHE A 55 -10.89 -1.46 6.89
N THR A 56 -11.15 -1.09 8.13
CA THR A 56 -10.60 0.12 8.74
C THR A 56 -9.45 -0.24 9.66
N VAL A 57 -8.24 0.12 9.25
CA VAL A 57 -7.00 -0.03 10.01
C VAL A 57 -6.85 1.19 10.90
N LYS A 58 -6.78 0.98 12.22
CA LYS A 58 -6.56 2.08 13.17
C LYS A 58 -5.08 2.34 13.34
N ASN A 59 -4.74 3.59 13.71
CA ASN A 59 -3.37 3.98 14.07
C ASN A 59 -2.32 3.69 12.98
N GLN A 60 -2.71 3.79 11.71
CA GLN A 60 -1.77 3.61 10.60
C GLN A 60 -0.89 4.86 10.49
N VAL A 61 0.44 4.66 10.52
CA VAL A 61 1.40 5.71 10.17
C VAL A 61 1.57 5.75 8.66
N PHE A 62 1.47 6.93 8.05
CA PHE A 62 1.69 7.15 6.63
C PHE A 62 2.32 8.53 6.37
N GLY A 63 2.91 8.73 5.20
CA GLY A 63 3.55 9.98 4.83
C GLY A 63 2.60 10.96 4.16
N GLU A 64 2.46 12.18 4.68
CA GLU A 64 1.85 13.30 3.97
C GLU A 64 2.88 13.96 3.05
N ALA A 65 2.80 13.69 1.75
CA ALA A 65 3.70 14.29 0.77
C ALA A 65 3.48 15.80 0.64
N ILE A 66 4.57 16.56 0.69
CA ILE A 66 4.57 18.02 0.52
C ILE A 66 5.36 18.47 -0.70
N LEU A 67 6.29 17.63 -1.16
CA LEU A 67 7.13 17.88 -2.32
C LEU A 67 7.19 16.62 -3.16
N GLU A 68 6.77 16.74 -4.41
CA GLU A 68 6.91 15.72 -5.45
C GLU A 68 7.54 16.36 -6.69
N PRO A 69 8.51 15.69 -7.35
CA PRO A 69 9.04 16.15 -8.62
C PRO A 69 7.95 16.25 -9.69
N ASP A 70 7.97 17.31 -10.51
CA ASP A 70 6.96 17.58 -11.54
C ASP A 70 6.70 16.38 -12.48
N ARG A 71 7.74 15.59 -12.77
CA ARG A 71 7.63 14.36 -13.58
C ARG A 71 6.74 13.26 -13.01
N PHE A 72 6.38 13.31 -11.72
CA PHE A 72 5.36 12.42 -11.16
C PHE A 72 3.95 12.88 -11.49
N ALA A 73 3.70 14.19 -11.49
CA ALA A 73 2.38 14.77 -11.76
C ALA A 73 1.93 14.55 -13.21
N ASP A 74 2.86 14.53 -14.16
CA ASP A 74 2.55 14.35 -15.59
C ASP A 74 2.16 12.90 -15.97
N HIS A 75 2.39 11.93 -15.08
CA HIS A 75 2.30 10.50 -15.42
C HIS A 75 1.48 9.65 -14.43
N LEU A 76 1.07 10.20 -13.30
CA LEU A 76 0.27 9.46 -12.31
C LEU A 76 -1.23 9.76 -12.48
N ILE A 77 -1.99 8.74 -12.86
CA ILE A 77 -3.46 8.72 -12.77
C ILE A 77 -3.90 8.57 -11.30
N ASN A 78 -2.96 8.22 -10.43
CA ASN A 78 -3.19 7.79 -9.07
C ASN A 78 -2.88 8.94 -8.12
N ASP A 79 -3.71 9.04 -7.08
CA ASP A 79 -3.56 9.99 -6.00
C ASP A 79 -2.39 9.62 -5.06
N GLY A 80 -1.99 8.34 -5.01
CA GLY A 80 -0.98 7.81 -4.08
C GLY A 80 -0.54 6.37 -4.32
N VAL A 81 0.24 5.81 -3.37
CA VAL A 81 0.73 4.43 -3.39
C VAL A 81 0.40 3.72 -2.06
N ILE A 82 0.03 2.44 -2.12
CA ILE A 82 -0.06 1.58 -0.92
C ILE A 82 1.02 0.52 -1.03
N GLY A 83 1.94 0.53 -0.08
CA GLY A 83 2.95 -0.50 0.04
C GLY A 83 2.40 -1.80 0.62
N LEU A 84 2.50 -2.89 -0.13
CA LEU A 84 2.20 -4.25 0.33
C LEU A 84 3.48 -5.11 0.43
N GLY A 85 4.62 -4.44 0.65
CA GLY A 85 5.87 -5.11 0.94
C GLY A 85 5.81 -5.77 2.31
N LEU A 86 6.40 -6.94 2.43
CA LEU A 86 6.56 -7.59 3.73
C LEU A 86 7.52 -6.76 4.60
N SER A 87 7.19 -6.60 5.87
CA SER A 87 8.08 -6.01 6.85
C SER A 87 8.33 -6.99 7.99
N ASN A 88 9.49 -6.88 8.64
CA ASN A 88 9.66 -7.58 9.90
C ASN A 88 8.81 -6.86 10.95
N ILE A 89 7.61 -7.37 11.23
CA ILE A 89 6.65 -6.77 12.18
C ILE A 89 7.33 -6.49 13.54
N ALA A 90 8.30 -7.29 13.95
CA ALA A 90 9.01 -7.13 15.23
C ALA A 90 10.10 -6.03 15.24
N LYS A 91 10.51 -5.53 14.07
CA LYS A 91 11.58 -4.51 13.93
C LYS A 91 11.14 -3.26 13.16
N ASN A 92 9.90 -3.21 12.68
CA ASN A 92 9.43 -2.11 11.87
C ASN A 92 8.83 -1.02 12.76
N GLU A 93 9.47 0.14 12.79
CA GLU A 93 8.99 1.32 13.53
C GLU A 93 7.65 1.83 12.95
N HIS A 94 7.36 1.54 11.68
CA HIS A 94 6.12 1.89 11.00
C HIS A 94 5.53 0.70 10.21
N PRO A 95 4.73 -0.16 10.86
CA PRO A 95 4.11 -1.31 10.20
C PRO A 95 3.26 -0.94 8.98
N SER A 96 3.20 -1.83 8.00
CA SER A 96 2.36 -1.60 6.81
C SER A 96 0.88 -1.64 7.12
N VAL A 97 0.07 -1.14 6.19
CA VAL A 97 -1.38 -1.28 6.22
C VAL A 97 -1.75 -2.76 6.35
N PHE A 98 -1.10 -3.64 5.60
CA PHE A 98 -1.35 -5.08 5.67
C PHE A 98 -0.88 -5.70 6.99
N ASP A 99 0.30 -5.33 7.48
CA ASP A 99 0.79 -5.79 8.80
C ASP A 99 -0.17 -5.39 9.91
N ASN A 100 -0.69 -4.16 9.86
CA ASN A 100 -1.68 -3.66 10.81
C ASN A 100 -3.04 -4.34 10.65
N MET A 101 -3.45 -4.71 9.44
CA MET A 101 -4.66 -5.52 9.24
C MET A 101 -4.52 -6.89 9.90
N VAL A 102 -3.35 -7.53 9.76
CA VAL A 102 -3.07 -8.83 10.38
C VAL A 102 -2.99 -8.70 11.90
N SER A 103 -2.26 -7.71 12.43
CA SER A 103 -2.09 -7.53 13.88
C SER A 103 -3.37 -7.10 14.60
N GLN A 104 -4.28 -6.43 13.90
CA GLN A 104 -5.61 -6.06 14.41
C GLN A 104 -6.68 -7.12 14.13
N GLU A 105 -6.28 -8.30 13.63
CA GLU A 105 -7.18 -9.45 13.35
C GLU A 105 -8.35 -9.09 12.42
N LEU A 106 -8.12 -8.18 11.47
CA LEU A 106 -9.16 -7.70 10.55
C LEU A 106 -9.43 -8.69 9.42
N LEU A 107 -8.47 -9.56 9.10
CA LEU A 107 -8.53 -10.46 7.95
C LEU A 107 -8.90 -11.89 8.38
N PRO A 108 -9.73 -12.61 7.60
CA PRO A 108 -9.97 -14.04 7.82
C PRO A 108 -8.71 -14.90 7.75
N ALA A 109 -7.74 -14.51 6.91
CA ALA A 109 -6.43 -15.13 6.78
C ALA A 109 -5.37 -14.07 6.48
N PRO A 110 -4.11 -14.24 6.90
CA PRO A 110 -3.04 -13.27 6.68
C PRO A 110 -2.45 -13.35 5.26
N VAL A 111 -3.32 -13.33 4.25
CA VAL A 111 -2.95 -13.38 2.82
C VAL A 111 -3.66 -12.27 2.05
N PHE A 112 -3.10 -11.86 0.92
CA PHE A 112 -3.79 -11.06 -0.09
C PHE A 112 -3.52 -11.65 -1.48
N SER A 113 -4.37 -11.34 -2.44
CA SER A 113 -4.25 -11.82 -3.81
C SER A 113 -4.69 -10.75 -4.82
N PHE A 114 -4.18 -10.87 -6.05
CA PHE A 114 -4.49 -9.97 -7.15
C PHE A 114 -5.08 -10.73 -8.32
N TYR A 115 -6.18 -10.20 -8.85
CA TYR A 115 -6.61 -10.45 -10.21
C TYR A 115 -6.38 -9.17 -11.02
N LEU A 116 -5.60 -9.25 -12.09
CA LEU A 116 -5.35 -8.13 -12.99
C LEU A 116 -5.95 -8.47 -14.35
N ASN A 117 -7.03 -7.79 -14.73
CA ASN A 117 -7.62 -7.97 -16.05
C ASN A 117 -6.64 -7.41 -17.11
N ARG A 118 -6.28 -8.26 -18.06
CA ARG A 118 -5.38 -7.92 -19.19
C ARG A 118 -6.13 -7.85 -20.52
N ASP A 119 -7.39 -8.28 -20.55
CA ASP A 119 -8.23 -8.27 -21.73
C ASP A 119 -9.01 -6.95 -21.77
N ASN A 120 -8.72 -6.14 -22.79
CA ASN A 120 -9.39 -4.85 -22.99
C ASN A 120 -10.78 -4.98 -23.62
N THR A 121 -11.24 -6.20 -23.91
CA THR A 121 -12.58 -6.52 -24.39
C THR A 121 -13.48 -7.11 -23.30
N ASP A 122 -12.90 -7.45 -22.14
CA ASP A 122 -13.57 -7.95 -20.95
C ASP A 122 -13.91 -6.78 -20.02
N ASP A 123 -15.15 -6.70 -19.56
CA ASP A 123 -15.66 -5.62 -18.71
C ASP A 123 -15.34 -5.80 -17.22
N ARG A 124 -14.70 -6.90 -16.82
CA ARG A 124 -14.30 -7.14 -15.44
C ARG A 124 -13.21 -6.17 -14.97
N ASP A 125 -13.40 -5.61 -13.79
CA ASP A 125 -12.36 -4.84 -13.11
C ASP A 125 -11.21 -5.73 -12.61
N SER A 126 -10.02 -5.13 -12.46
CA SER A 126 -8.94 -5.73 -11.67
C SER A 126 -9.28 -5.66 -10.18
N VAL A 127 -8.93 -6.68 -9.41
CA VAL A 127 -9.33 -6.82 -8.00
C VAL A 127 -8.13 -7.14 -7.12
N LEU A 128 -7.98 -6.38 -6.03
CA LEU A 128 -7.19 -6.75 -4.86
C LEU A 128 -8.13 -7.41 -3.84
N ILE A 129 -7.81 -8.64 -3.42
CA ILE A 129 -8.55 -9.36 -2.39
C ILE A 129 -7.70 -9.41 -1.13
N LEU A 130 -8.24 -8.85 -0.05
CA LEU A 130 -7.62 -8.87 1.28
C LEU A 130 -8.24 -9.99 2.12
N GLY A 131 -7.41 -10.91 2.59
CA GLY A 131 -7.81 -12.01 3.46
C GLY A 131 -8.24 -13.29 2.76
N GLY A 132 -7.89 -13.47 1.47
CA GLY A 132 -8.20 -14.69 0.73
C GLY A 132 -8.00 -14.57 -0.78
N THR A 133 -8.69 -15.44 -1.51
CA THR A 133 -8.72 -15.54 -2.97
C THR A 133 -10.18 -15.70 -3.44
N ASN A 134 -10.48 -15.41 -4.71
CA ASN A 134 -11.78 -15.72 -5.31
C ASN A 134 -11.59 -16.71 -6.47
N ALA A 135 -12.23 -17.87 -6.39
CA ALA A 135 -12.16 -18.94 -7.40
C ALA A 135 -12.74 -18.55 -8.77
N GLU A 136 -13.50 -17.47 -8.86
CA GLU A 136 -13.98 -16.93 -10.14
C GLU A 136 -12.84 -16.30 -10.98
N TYR A 137 -11.71 -15.98 -10.36
CA TYR A 137 -10.59 -15.27 -10.99
C TYR A 137 -9.38 -16.15 -11.32
N TYR A 138 -9.46 -17.47 -11.09
CA TYR A 138 -8.39 -18.40 -11.46
C TYR A 138 -8.95 -19.78 -11.82
N THR A 139 -8.14 -20.58 -12.49
CA THR A 139 -8.42 -21.99 -12.75
C THR A 139 -7.25 -22.83 -12.25
N GLY A 140 -7.53 -24.09 -11.89
CA GLY A 140 -6.52 -24.97 -11.32
C GLY A 140 -6.12 -24.59 -9.89
N GLU A 141 -4.95 -25.07 -9.47
CA GLU A 141 -4.44 -24.93 -8.11
C GLU A 141 -3.25 -23.96 -8.05
N PHE A 142 -3.04 -23.33 -6.89
CA PHE A 142 -1.86 -22.49 -6.68
C PHE A 142 -0.59 -23.33 -6.56
N THR A 143 0.47 -22.85 -7.21
CA THR A 143 1.84 -23.32 -6.96
C THR A 143 2.53 -22.31 -6.05
N PHE A 144 3.04 -22.79 -4.91
CA PHE A 144 3.73 -21.95 -3.93
C PHE A 144 5.24 -22.11 -4.05
N ALA A 145 5.96 -21.01 -3.88
CA ALA A 145 7.41 -20.99 -3.78
C ALA A 145 7.82 -20.31 -2.47
N ASP A 146 8.83 -20.86 -1.81
CA ASP A 146 9.36 -20.30 -0.58
C ASP A 146 10.09 -18.98 -0.85
N LEU A 147 9.99 -18.05 0.09
CA LEU A 147 10.72 -16.79 0.02
C LEU A 147 12.20 -17.03 0.30
N ILE A 148 13.07 -16.45 -0.54
CA ILE A 148 14.54 -16.54 -0.36
C ILE A 148 14.99 -15.60 0.76
N VAL A 149 14.42 -14.39 0.76
CA VAL A 149 14.78 -13.33 1.70
C VAL A 149 13.58 -13.08 2.60
N PRO A 150 13.71 -13.28 3.93
CA PRO A 150 12.65 -12.93 4.86
C PRO A 150 12.24 -11.48 4.68
N ASN A 151 10.92 -11.23 4.64
CA ASN A 151 10.33 -9.90 4.48
C ASN A 151 10.58 -9.28 3.09
N SER A 152 10.64 -10.10 2.05
CA SER A 152 10.65 -9.62 0.67
C SER A 152 9.96 -10.62 -0.26
N TRP A 153 9.20 -10.11 -1.23
CA TRP A 153 8.56 -10.92 -2.26
C TRP A 153 9.57 -11.38 -3.33
N ASN A 154 10.53 -12.21 -2.93
CA ASN A 154 11.56 -12.78 -3.79
C ASN A 154 11.59 -14.30 -3.64
N PHE A 155 11.48 -15.02 -4.75
CA PHE A 155 11.52 -16.47 -4.84
C PHE A 155 12.36 -16.90 -6.06
N TRP A 156 12.84 -18.15 -6.07
CA TRP A 156 13.62 -18.67 -7.19
C TRP A 156 12.71 -19.01 -8.37
N LEU A 157 13.19 -18.76 -9.59
CA LEU A 157 12.60 -19.26 -10.81
C LEU A 157 13.51 -20.36 -11.36
N ASP A 158 12.94 -21.51 -11.66
CA ASP A 158 13.64 -22.54 -12.43
C ASP A 158 13.71 -22.10 -13.90
N GLY A 159 14.88 -22.30 -14.52
CA GLY A 159 15.18 -21.91 -15.91
C GLY A 159 15.07 -23.06 -16.90
#